data_AF-A0A965RG20-F1
#
_entry.id   AF-A0A965RG20-F1
#
_cell.length_a   1.000
_cell.length_b   1.000
_cell.length_c   1.000
_cell.angle_alpha   90.00
_cell.angle_beta   90.00
_cell.angle_gamma   90.00
#
_symmetry.space_group_name_H-M   'P 1'
#
loop_
_entity.id
_entity.type
_entity.pdbx_description
1 polymer ?
#
loop_
_entity_poly.entity_id
_entity_poly.type
_entity_poly.pdbx_seq_one_letter_code
_entity_poly.pdbx_strand_id
1 'polypeptide(L)'
;MAVNRLKIGIAGLAISMCSMAWAESEFSVYGGVQSSPHSTVTNTKANTSFYTGWKGESFSFPIYAGWRYTNWADDDWGYALNYSHTKAISTDQGGSNDKTGYTRLEFTDGANPITVMALRRFSYREVR
;
A
#
# COMPACT_ATOMS: atom_id res chain seq x y z
N MET A 1 -9.08 -27.22 -26.51
CA MET A 1 -7.69 -27.02 -26.98
C MET A 1 -7.23 -25.55 -26.97
N ALA A 2 -8.10 -24.56 -27.16
CA ALA A 2 -7.74 -23.13 -27.18
C ALA A 2 -7.29 -22.53 -25.82
N VAL A 3 -7.90 -22.97 -24.70
CA VAL A 3 -7.61 -22.44 -23.35
C VAL A 3 -6.17 -22.70 -22.89
N ASN A 4 -5.58 -23.84 -23.26
CA ASN A 4 -4.18 -24.13 -22.91
C ASN A 4 -3.19 -23.24 -23.68
N ARG A 5 -3.50 -22.84 -24.91
CA ARG A 5 -2.63 -21.99 -25.73
C ARG A 5 -2.60 -20.55 -25.19
N LEU A 6 -3.71 -20.07 -24.64
CA LEU A 6 -3.79 -18.76 -23.98
C LEU A 6 -2.99 -18.73 -22.67
N LYS A 7 -3.06 -19.79 -21.85
CA LYS A 7 -2.27 -19.92 -20.62
C LYS A 7 -0.76 -20.00 -20.90
N ILE A 8 -0.38 -20.76 -21.93
CA ILE A 8 1.03 -20.88 -22.38
C ILE A 8 1.53 -19.55 -22.96
N GLY A 9 0.69 -18.81 -23.70
CA GLY A 9 1.03 -17.49 -24.21
C GLY A 9 1.24 -16.44 -23.12
N ILE A 10 0.41 -16.45 -22.07
CA ILE A 10 0.57 -15.56 -20.91
C ILE A 10 1.85 -15.92 -20.12
N ALA A 11 2.13 -17.21 -19.92
CA ALA A 11 3.35 -17.66 -19.25
C ALA A 11 4.62 -17.30 -20.04
N GLY A 12 4.59 -17.39 -21.37
CA GLY A 12 5.72 -17.01 -22.23
C GLY A 12 6.00 -15.49 -22.21
N LEU A 13 4.95 -14.66 -22.14
CA LEU A 13 5.10 -13.21 -22.06
C LEU A 13 5.71 -12.77 -20.72
N ALA A 14 5.31 -13.42 -19.61
CA ALA A 14 5.83 -13.13 -18.28
C ALA A 14 7.34 -13.42 -18.12
N ILE A 15 7.89 -14.38 -18.88
CA ILE A 15 9.32 -14.74 -18.83
C ILE A 15 10.18 -13.77 -19.66
N SER A 16 9.60 -13.07 -20.64
CA SER A 16 10.34 -12.17 -21.55
C SER A 16 10.63 -10.77 -21.01
N MET A 17 10.11 -10.41 -19.83
CA MET A 17 10.26 -9.07 -19.25
C MET A 17 11.56 -8.86 -18.44
N CYS A 18 12.43 -9.87 -18.34
CA CYS A 18 13.79 -9.69 -17.82
C CYS A 18 14.71 -9.09 -18.90
N SER A 19 14.40 -7.89 -19.39
CA SER A 19 15.39 -7.11 -20.14
C SER A 19 16.34 -6.45 -19.15
N MET A 20 17.64 -6.69 -19.33
CA MET A 20 18.72 -6.05 -18.59
C MET A 20 18.49 -4.53 -18.54
N ALA A 21 18.17 -4.01 -17.37
CA ALA A 21 17.98 -2.58 -17.22
C ALA A 21 19.36 -1.97 -16.92
N TRP A 22 19.72 -0.95 -17.67
CA TRP A 22 20.81 -0.03 -17.37
C TRP A 22 20.14 1.34 -17.34
N ALA A 23 20.33 2.11 -16.26
CA ALA A 23 19.52 3.26 -15.84
C ALA A 23 18.06 2.86 -15.50
N GLU A 24 17.91 2.14 -14.38
CA GLU A 24 16.78 1.25 -14.14
C GLU A 24 15.61 1.99 -13.46
N SER A 25 14.68 2.52 -14.23
CA SER A 25 13.38 2.84 -13.63
C SER A 25 12.64 1.54 -13.29
N GLU A 26 12.30 1.33 -12.03
CA GLU A 26 11.52 0.18 -11.57
C GLU A 26 10.08 0.61 -11.28
N PHE A 27 9.11 -0.17 -11.75
CA PHE A 27 7.73 -0.04 -11.36
C PHE A 27 7.26 -1.31 -10.66
N SER A 28 6.84 -1.19 -9.40
CA SER A 28 6.41 -2.30 -8.58
C SER A 28 4.96 -2.08 -8.15
N VAL A 29 4.14 -3.14 -8.22
CA VAL A 29 2.79 -3.17 -7.64
C VAL A 29 2.79 -4.16 -6.47
N TYR A 30 2.14 -3.79 -5.37
CA TYR A 30 2.12 -4.61 -4.17
C TYR A 30 0.76 -4.55 -3.48
N GLY A 31 0.44 -5.61 -2.74
CA GLY A 31 -0.75 -5.69 -1.89
C GLY A 31 -0.41 -6.38 -0.57
N GLY A 32 -1.41 -6.60 0.28
CA GLY A 32 -1.22 -7.30 1.55
C GLY A 32 -2.16 -6.80 2.64
N VAL A 33 -1.89 -7.24 3.87
CA VAL A 33 -2.62 -6.79 5.05
C VAL A 33 -2.12 -5.40 5.46
N GLN A 34 -3.03 -4.46 5.62
CA GLN A 34 -2.76 -3.13 6.14
C GLN A 34 -3.42 -2.99 7.52
N SER A 35 -2.79 -2.24 8.40
CA SER A 35 -3.35 -1.86 9.70
C SER A 35 -3.05 -0.40 9.99
N SER A 36 -3.77 0.17 10.94
CA SER A 36 -3.51 1.52 11.42
C SER A 36 -3.44 1.50 12.94
N PRO A 37 -2.52 2.28 13.54
CA PRO A 37 -2.42 2.37 14.99
C PRO A 37 -3.68 3.00 15.56
N HIS A 38 -4.11 2.54 16.73
CA HIS A 38 -5.22 3.14 17.45
C HIS A 38 -4.98 4.63 17.67
N SER A 39 -6.04 5.44 17.59
CA SER A 39 -5.90 6.89 17.69
C SER A 39 -7.14 7.56 18.29
N THR A 40 -6.95 8.82 18.70
CA THR A 40 -8.03 9.67 19.18
C THR A 40 -8.63 10.43 18.01
N VAL A 41 -9.93 10.26 17.80
CA VAL A 41 -10.71 11.05 16.84
C VAL A 41 -11.30 12.24 17.58
N THR A 42 -11.13 13.44 17.03
CA THR A 42 -11.68 14.67 17.59
C THR A 42 -12.71 15.26 16.63
N ASN A 43 -13.94 15.41 17.12
CA ASN A 43 -14.98 16.15 16.43
C ASN A 43 -14.97 17.61 16.92
N THR A 44 -14.38 18.49 16.11
CA THR A 44 -14.24 19.91 16.43
C THR A 44 -15.59 20.66 16.51
N LYS A 45 -16.62 20.17 15.80
CA LYS A 45 -17.95 20.78 15.81
C LYS A 45 -18.75 20.44 17.07
N ALA A 46 -18.63 19.20 17.54
CA ALA A 46 -19.28 18.74 18.77
C ALA A 46 -18.43 18.98 20.03
N ASN A 47 -17.16 19.39 19.86
CA ASN A 47 -16.17 19.49 20.92
C ASN A 47 -16.04 18.20 21.75
N THR A 48 -16.08 17.05 21.06
CA THR A 48 -15.96 15.73 21.67
C THR A 48 -14.80 14.97 21.04
N SER A 49 -14.18 14.11 21.84
CA SER A 49 -13.13 13.21 21.40
C SER A 49 -13.35 11.82 21.95
N PHE A 50 -12.98 10.80 21.19
CA PHE A 50 -13.00 9.41 21.64
C PHE A 50 -11.79 8.67 21.06
N TYR A 51 -11.36 7.66 21.79
CA TYR A 51 -10.30 6.77 21.37
C TYR A 51 -10.89 5.55 20.67
N THR A 52 -10.33 5.16 19.53
CA THR A 52 -10.77 3.97 18.80
C THR A 52 -9.60 3.19 18.20
N GLY A 53 -9.80 1.88 18.09
CA GLY A 53 -8.98 1.03 17.26
C GLY A 53 -9.35 1.12 15.78
N TRP A 54 -8.40 0.78 14.92
CA TRP A 54 -8.58 0.79 13.47
C TRP A 54 -8.29 -0.60 12.90
N LYS A 55 -9.24 -1.10 12.12
CA LYS A 55 -9.09 -2.35 11.38
C LYS A 55 -8.93 -2.04 9.90
N GLY A 56 -7.92 -2.64 9.27
CA GLY A 56 -7.77 -2.58 7.82
C GLY A 56 -8.77 -3.50 7.11
N GLU A 57 -9.35 -3.03 6.01
CA GLU A 57 -10.21 -3.84 5.12
C GLU A 57 -9.52 -4.17 3.80
N SER A 58 -8.24 -4.58 3.85
CA SER A 58 -7.36 -4.67 2.68
C SER A 58 -7.79 -5.65 1.59
N PHE A 59 -8.66 -6.62 1.91
CA PHE A 59 -9.17 -7.63 0.95
C PHE A 59 -10.65 -7.45 0.60
N SER A 60 -11.30 -6.41 1.13
CA SER A 60 -12.65 -6.03 0.71
C SER A 60 -12.57 -5.26 -0.59
N PHE A 61 -13.53 -5.43 -1.51
CA PHE A 61 -13.57 -4.65 -2.74
C PHE A 61 -14.02 -3.20 -2.43
N PRO A 62 -13.42 -2.15 -3.02
CA PRO A 62 -12.40 -2.14 -4.09
C PRO A 62 -11.01 -2.61 -3.66
N ILE A 63 -10.20 -3.13 -4.60
CA ILE A 63 -8.85 -3.65 -4.29
C ILE A 63 -7.97 -2.55 -3.67
N TYR A 64 -7.51 -2.78 -2.44
CA TYR A 64 -6.55 -1.93 -1.74
C TYR A 64 -5.14 -2.44 -2.00
N ALA A 65 -4.41 -1.70 -2.84
CA ALA A 65 -3.06 -2.03 -3.28
C ALA A 65 -2.23 -0.75 -3.38
N GLY A 66 -0.91 -0.91 -3.42
CA GLY A 66 0.02 0.17 -3.66
C GLY A 66 0.83 -0.04 -4.93
N TRP A 67 1.43 1.05 -5.38
CA TRP A 67 2.42 1.04 -6.43
C TRP A 67 3.60 1.91 -6.04
N ARG A 68 4.77 1.58 -6.57
CA ARG A 68 6.00 2.33 -6.41
C ARG A 68 6.67 2.49 -7.75
N TYR A 69 7.07 3.72 -8.03
CA TYR A 69 8.02 4.01 -9.09
C TYR A 69 9.35 4.39 -8.46
N THR A 70 10.43 3.73 -8.85
CA THR A 70 11.79 4.02 -8.42
C THR A 70 12.61 4.43 -9.64
N ASN A 71 13.39 5.49 -9.53
CA ASN A 71 14.36 5.89 -10.54
C ASN A 71 15.75 5.94 -9.90
N TRP A 72 16.67 5.12 -10.39
CA TRP A 72 18.07 5.15 -10.00
C TRP A 72 18.81 6.19 -10.84
N ALA A 73 19.30 7.25 -10.18
CA ALA A 73 20.01 8.34 -10.82
C ALA A 73 21.47 7.95 -11.15
N ASP A 74 22.05 7.08 -10.32
CA ASP A 74 23.34 6.43 -10.52
C ASP A 74 23.32 5.02 -9.87
N ASP A 75 24.47 4.34 -9.86
CA ASP A 75 24.59 2.97 -9.32
C ASP A 75 24.29 2.88 -7.82
N ASP A 76 24.46 3.98 -7.08
CA ASP A 76 24.34 4.07 -5.63
C ASP A 76 23.03 4.72 -5.18
N TRP A 77 22.53 5.74 -5.89
CA TRP A 77 21.43 6.59 -5.43
C TRP A 77 20.21 6.56 -6.35
N GLY A 78 19.05 6.58 -5.72
CA GLY A 78 17.77 6.66 -6.41
C GLY A 78 16.71 7.43 -5.64
N TYR A 79 15.62 7.71 -6.31
CA TYR A 79 14.43 8.33 -5.75
C TYR A 79 13.23 7.44 -6.02
N ALA A 80 12.26 7.43 -5.11
CA ALA A 80 11.04 6.68 -5.30
C ALA A 80 9.80 7.48 -4.90
N LEU A 81 8.75 7.30 -5.71
CA LEU A 81 7.40 7.76 -5.43
C LEU A 81 6.54 6.53 -5.13
N ASN A 82 5.90 6.52 -3.96
CA ASN A 82 5.12 5.39 -3.49
C ASN A 82 3.71 5.84 -3.12
N TYR A 83 2.72 5.20 -3.71
CA TYR A 83 1.31 5.40 -3.39
C TYR A 83 0.73 4.12 -2.77
N SER A 84 -0.10 4.27 -1.75
CA SER A 84 -0.81 3.16 -1.13
C SER A 84 -2.29 3.50 -1.01
N HIS A 85 -3.16 2.75 -1.68
CA HIS A 85 -4.61 2.83 -1.46
C HIS A 85 -4.96 1.93 -0.27
N THR A 86 -5.44 2.49 0.84
CA THR A 86 -5.66 1.74 2.09
C THR A 86 -6.97 2.10 2.75
N LYS A 87 -7.75 1.15 3.26
CA LYS A 87 -8.98 1.44 4.02
C LYS A 87 -8.84 1.04 5.47
N ALA A 88 -9.28 1.94 6.35
CA ALA A 88 -9.37 1.72 7.78
C ALA A 88 -10.77 2.08 8.30
N ILE A 89 -11.31 1.20 9.13
CA ILE A 89 -12.61 1.32 9.79
C ILE A 89 -12.42 1.26 11.30
N SER A 90 -13.21 2.04 12.03
CA SER A 90 -13.21 1.99 13.49
C SER A 90 -13.70 0.63 13.98
N THR A 91 -13.06 0.10 15.02
CA THR A 91 -13.48 -1.14 15.70
C THR A 91 -14.53 -0.93 16.76
N ASP A 92 -14.77 0.32 17.19
CA ASP A 92 -15.61 0.67 18.34
C ASP A 92 -16.93 1.34 17.92
N GLN A 93 -17.38 1.07 16.69
CA GLN A 93 -18.61 1.59 16.11
C GLN A 93 -19.73 0.54 16.12
N GLY A 94 -20.98 0.98 16.31
CA GLY A 94 -22.17 0.13 16.24
C GLY A 94 -22.38 -0.82 17.43
N GLY A 95 -23.66 -1.11 17.71
CA GLY A 95 -24.06 -2.02 18.79
C GLY A 95 -23.95 -1.41 20.20
N SER A 96 -23.92 -2.27 21.22
CA SER A 96 -23.93 -1.87 22.63
C SER A 96 -22.59 -1.30 23.14
N ASN A 97 -21.52 -1.42 22.36
CA ASN A 97 -20.18 -0.93 22.71
C ASN A 97 -19.74 0.27 21.86
N ASP A 98 -20.69 0.96 21.22
CA ASP A 98 -20.37 2.12 20.39
C ASP A 98 -19.84 3.27 21.24
N LYS A 99 -18.53 3.52 21.13
CA LYS A 99 -17.85 4.65 21.79
C LYS A 99 -17.71 5.85 20.87
N THR A 100 -18.00 5.66 19.59
CA THR A 100 -17.81 6.65 18.54
C THR A 100 -19.03 7.56 18.40
N GLY A 101 -20.23 7.04 18.73
CA GLY A 101 -21.51 7.70 18.49
C GLY A 101 -21.91 7.73 17.01
N TYR A 102 -21.23 6.95 16.16
CA TYR A 102 -21.50 6.85 14.73
C TYR A 102 -21.92 5.44 14.35
N THR A 103 -22.91 5.34 13.47
CA THR A 103 -23.30 4.07 12.85
C THR A 103 -22.20 3.51 11.94
N ARG A 104 -21.36 4.40 11.39
CA ARG A 104 -20.21 4.07 10.55
C ARG A 104 -19.16 5.18 10.66
N LEU A 105 -17.95 4.81 11.03
CA LEU A 105 -16.77 5.67 11.07
C LEU A 105 -15.61 4.99 10.33
N GLU A 106 -15.37 5.42 9.11
CA GLU A 106 -14.33 4.88 8.24
C GLU A 106 -13.70 5.97 7.38
N PHE A 107 -12.47 5.72 6.91
CA PHE A 107 -11.90 6.47 5.80
C PHE A 107 -12.44 5.84 4.51
N THR A 108 -13.58 6.35 4.01
CA THR A 108 -14.36 5.73 2.91
C THR A 108 -13.57 5.59 1.61
N ASP A 109 -12.80 6.62 1.23
CA ASP A 109 -11.86 6.57 0.10
C ASP A 109 -10.45 6.14 0.54
N GLY A 110 -10.30 5.76 1.80
CA GLY A 110 -9.05 5.30 2.36
C GLY A 110 -8.13 6.38 2.93
N ALA A 111 -7.14 5.94 3.70
CA ALA A 111 -5.95 6.74 4.00
C ALA A 111 -4.95 6.46 2.88
N ASN A 112 -4.77 7.42 1.97
CA ASN A 112 -4.04 7.19 0.72
C ASN A 112 -2.70 7.92 0.68
N PRO A 113 -1.70 7.51 1.49
CA PRO A 113 -0.45 8.24 1.57
C PRO A 113 0.32 8.16 0.25
N ILE A 114 0.88 9.31 -0.14
CA ILE A 114 1.95 9.42 -1.12
C ILE A 114 3.24 9.67 -0.35
N THR A 115 4.25 8.83 -0.57
CA THR A 115 5.57 8.95 0.05
C THR A 115 6.63 9.18 -1.00
N VAL A 116 7.50 10.16 -0.78
CA VAL A 116 8.70 10.41 -1.58
C VAL A 116 9.91 9.95 -0.77
N MET A 117 10.79 9.17 -1.39
CA MET A 117 11.94 8.55 -0.72
C MET A 117 13.21 8.79 -1.52
N ALA A 118 14.33 8.97 -0.82
CA ALA A 118 15.66 8.79 -1.38
C ALA A 118 16.18 7.40 -0.96
N LEU A 119 16.79 6.68 -1.88
CA LEU A 119 17.25 5.30 -1.72
C LEU A 119 18.75 5.23 -1.97
N ARG A 120 19.46 4.38 -1.21
CA ARG A 120 20.88 4.11 -1.40
C ARG A 120 21.15 2.60 -1.48
N ARG A 121 21.88 2.17 -2.51
CA ARG A 121 22.44 0.82 -2.66
C ARG A 121 23.77 0.74 -1.93
N PHE A 122 24.03 -0.41 -1.32
CA PHE A 122 25.29 -0.67 -0.61
C PHE A 122 25.91 -1.95 -1.18
N SER A 123 27.10 -1.82 -1.76
CA SER A 123 27.90 -2.98 -2.15
C SER A 123 28.69 -3.48 -0.95
N TYR A 124 28.49 -4.73 -0.56
CA TYR A 124 29.42 -5.40 0.35
C TYR A 124 30.67 -5.80 -0.43
N ARG A 125 31.83 -5.34 0.00
CA ARG A 125 33.13 -5.83 -0.47
C ARG A 125 33.58 -6.90 0.52
N GLU A 126 33.68 -8.16 0.08
CA GLU A 126 34.31 -9.20 0.89
C GLU A 126 35.73 -8.77 1.24
N VAL A 127 36.02 -8.70 2.54
CA VAL A 127 37.37 -8.52 3.05
C VAL A 127 38.06 -9.88 2.91
N ARG A 128 38.96 -10.01 1.94
CA ARG A 128 39.90 -11.14 1.86
C ARG A 128 40.97 -11.01 2.94
#